data_AF-A0AAW2UCY8-F1
#
_entry.id   AF-A0AAW2UCY8-F1
#
_cell.length_a   1.000
_cell.length_b   1.000
_cell.length_c   1.000
_cell.angle_alpha   90.00
_cell.angle_beta   90.00
_cell.angle_gamma   90.00
#
_symmetry.space_group_name_H-M   'P 1'
#
loop_
_entity.id
_entity.type
_entity.pdbx_description
1 polymer ?
#
loop_
_entity_poly.entity_id
_entity_poly.type
_entity_poly.pdbx_seq_one_letter_code
_entity_poly.pdbx_strand_id
1 'polypeptide(L)'
;MGALKKYNPGTIVEWEHKAFQPSTGAHVIGYVFWAFAPCIEGFQFCRNVISVDGTHLYTKYRHKMLIAAAMDGNQQVLPLAFAIVDDESTHLGSGFSHY
;
A
#
# COMPACT_ATOMS: atom_id res chain seq x y z
N MET A 1 -4.22 -10.98 7.38
CA MET A 1 -3.68 -9.68 7.85
C MET A 1 -3.44 -9.57 9.37
N GLY A 2 -4.04 -10.41 10.24
CA GLY A 2 -3.92 -10.23 11.71
C GLY A 2 -2.50 -10.29 12.29
N ALA A 3 -1.57 -11.01 11.63
CA ALA A 3 -0.17 -11.06 12.07
C ALA A 3 0.53 -9.69 12.02
N LEU A 4 0.30 -8.89 10.98
CA LEU A 4 0.91 -7.57 10.84
C LEU A 4 0.54 -6.65 12.01
N LYS A 5 -0.76 -6.60 12.35
CA LYS A 5 -1.26 -5.80 13.48
C LYS A 5 -0.84 -6.38 14.84
N LYS A 6 -0.69 -7.71 14.96
CA LYS A 6 -0.24 -8.38 16.19
C LYS A 6 1.21 -8.06 16.54
N TYR A 7 2.10 -8.12 15.56
CA TYR A 7 3.53 -7.92 15.78
C TYR A 7 3.96 -6.45 15.67
N ASN A 8 3.19 -5.62 14.97
CA ASN A 8 3.42 -4.19 14.86
C ASN A 8 2.13 -3.42 15.20
N PRO A 9 1.81 -3.27 16.50
CA PRO A 9 0.67 -2.48 16.94
C PRO A 9 0.70 -1.07 16.33
N GLY A 10 -0.45 -0.56 15.90
CA GLY A 10 -0.55 0.71 15.16
C GLY A 10 -0.39 0.59 13.64
N THR A 11 -0.01 -0.58 13.12
CA THR A 11 0.03 -0.83 11.67
C THR A 11 -1.38 -0.74 11.10
N ILE A 12 -1.54 0.12 10.10
CA ILE A 12 -2.78 0.23 9.33
C ILE A 12 -2.73 -0.83 8.24
N VAL A 13 -3.82 -1.58 8.13
CA VAL A 13 -4.02 -2.53 7.03
C VAL A 13 -5.48 -2.43 6.62
N GLU A 14 -5.69 -2.09 5.35
CA GLU A 14 -6.98 -1.96 4.70
C GLU A 14 -6.97 -2.83 3.46
N TRP A 15 -8.09 -3.47 3.15
CA TRP A 15 -8.18 -4.29 1.96
C TRP A 15 -9.63 -4.50 1.57
N GLU A 16 -9.82 -4.76 0.28
CA GLU A 16 -11.11 -5.09 -0.30
C GLU A 16 -10.93 -6.23 -1.30
N HIS A 17 -11.89 -7.15 -1.31
CA HIS A 17 -12.00 -8.16 -2.36
C HIS A 17 -13.08 -7.76 -3.36
N LYS A 18 -12.79 -7.93 -4.64
CA LYS A 18 -13.82 -7.88 -5.69
C LYS A 18 -14.62 -9.18 -5.72
N ALA A 19 -15.78 -9.12 -6.35
CA ALA A 19 -16.60 -10.29 -6.64
C ALA A 19 -15.81 -11.32 -7.48
N PHE A 20 -16.23 -12.59 -7.41
CA PHE A 20 -15.67 -13.66 -8.22
C PHE A 20 -15.67 -13.28 -9.69
N GLN A 21 -14.52 -13.43 -10.35
CA GLN A 21 -14.39 -13.13 -11.77
C GLN A 21 -14.50 -14.44 -12.58
N PRO A 22 -15.60 -14.67 -13.31
CA PRO A 22 -15.85 -15.95 -13.96
C PRO A 22 -14.85 -16.29 -15.07
N SER A 23 -14.29 -15.27 -15.73
CA SER A 23 -13.30 -15.44 -16.80
C SER A 23 -11.96 -15.99 -16.30
N THR A 24 -11.58 -15.70 -15.05
CA THR A 24 -10.33 -16.16 -14.44
C THR A 24 -10.55 -17.30 -13.44
N GLY A 25 -11.81 -17.55 -13.06
CA GLY A 25 -12.20 -18.57 -12.09
C GLY A 25 -11.72 -18.24 -10.67
N ALA A 26 -11.50 -16.97 -10.34
CA ALA A 26 -10.83 -16.57 -9.12
C ALA A 26 -11.53 -15.40 -8.41
N HIS A 27 -11.37 -15.37 -7.09
CA HIS A 27 -11.62 -14.17 -6.30
C HIS A 27 -10.47 -13.18 -6.53
N VAL A 28 -10.79 -12.00 -7.05
CA VAL A 28 -9.80 -10.97 -7.34
C VAL A 28 -9.72 -10.01 -6.16
N ILE A 29 -8.51 -9.69 -5.73
CA ILE A 29 -8.30 -8.64 -4.73
C ILE A 29 -8.53 -7.30 -5.42
N GLY A 30 -9.43 -6.47 -4.87
CA GLY A 30 -9.64 -5.11 -5.35
C GLY A 30 -8.44 -4.23 -5.00
N TYR A 31 -8.10 -4.21 -3.72
CA TYR A 31 -6.83 -3.70 -3.23
C TYR A 31 -6.43 -4.30 -1.89
N VAL A 32 -5.13 -4.24 -1.59
CA VAL A 32 -4.59 -4.32 -0.23
C VAL A 32 -3.69 -3.11 -0.03
N PHE A 33 -3.84 -2.42 1.09
CA PHE A 33 -3.00 -1.31 1.54
C PHE A 33 -2.46 -1.64 2.93
N TRP A 34 -1.20 -1.29 3.17
CA TRP A 34 -0.66 -1.31 4.53
C TRP A 34 0.41 -0.25 4.76
N ALA A 35 0.48 0.18 6.02
CA ALA A 35 1.39 1.19 6.53
C ALA A 35 1.84 0.77 7.94
N PHE A 36 3.15 0.60 8.14
CA PHE A 36 3.68 0.19 9.43
C PHE A 36 3.66 1.34 10.43
N ALA A 37 3.35 1.05 11.70
CA ALA A 37 3.30 2.08 12.74
C ALA A 37 4.59 2.93 12.85
N PRO A 38 5.81 2.33 12.82
CA PRO A 38 7.04 3.10 12.84
C PRO A 38 7.22 4.01 11.61
N CYS A 39 6.65 3.64 10.46
CA CYS A 39 6.72 4.49 9.25
C CYS A 39 5.74 5.67 9.35
N ILE A 40 4.56 5.46 9.93
CA ILE A 40 3.59 6.53 10.22
C ILE A 40 4.20 7.53 11.20
N GLU A 41 4.76 7.03 12.31
CA GLU A 41 5.42 7.87 13.31
C GLU A 41 6.70 8.53 12.77
N GLY A 42 7.43 7.83 11.91
CA GLY A 42 8.69 8.29 11.33
C GLY A 42 8.53 9.42 10.30
N PHE A 43 7.35 9.56 9.69
CA PHE A 43 7.13 10.55 8.63
C PHE A 43 7.30 11.99 9.12
N GLN A 44 7.03 12.29 10.40
CA GLN A 44 7.23 13.63 10.98
C GLN A 44 8.69 14.09 10.96
N PHE A 45 9.65 13.15 10.82
CA PHE A 45 11.08 13.44 10.69
C PHE A 45 11.54 13.49 9.23
N CYS A 46 10.63 13.23 8.29
CA CYS A 46 10.88 13.31 6.87
C CYS A 46 10.63 14.73 6.34
N ARG A 47 11.15 14.98 5.14
CA ARG A 47 10.75 16.14 4.34
C ARG A 47 9.28 15.98 3.97
N ASN A 48 8.56 17.10 3.86
CA ASN A 48 7.15 17.16 3.46
C ASN A 48 6.97 16.90 1.95
N VAL A 49 7.58 15.83 1.44
CA VAL A 49 7.52 15.38 0.06
C VAL A 49 7.39 13.87 0.07
N ILE A 50 6.30 13.39 -0.52
CA ILE A 50 6.03 11.97 -0.71
C ILE A 50 6.19 11.65 -2.20
N SER A 51 7.01 10.66 -2.50
CA SER A 51 7.11 10.07 -3.83
C SER A 51 6.28 8.80 -3.87
N VAL A 52 5.50 8.63 -4.92
CA VAL A 52 4.73 7.41 -5.17
C VAL A 52 5.19 6.82 -6.49
N ASP A 53 5.64 5.57 -6.45
CA ASP A 53 6.00 4.82 -7.66
C ASP A 53 5.23 3.50 -7.72
N GLY A 54 5.04 3.01 -8.94
CA GLY A 54 4.24 1.83 -9.23
C GLY A 54 4.95 0.86 -10.17
N THR A 55 5.00 -0.41 -9.79
CA THR A 55 5.49 -1.49 -10.65
C THR A 55 4.37 -2.45 -11.01
N HIS A 56 4.36 -2.92 -12.26
CA HIS A 56 3.42 -3.94 -12.69
C HIS A 56 3.86 -5.30 -12.14
N LEU A 57 2.93 -6.02 -11.52
CA LEU A 57 3.18 -7.38 -11.08
C LEU A 57 2.83 -8.35 -12.23
N TYR A 58 3.82 -9.13 -12.67
CA TYR A 58 3.63 -10.17 -13.67
C TYR A 58 3.00 -11.43 -13.04
N THR A 59 1.76 -11.30 -12.54
CA THR A 59 0.98 -12.45 -12.07
C THR A 59 -0.17 -12.74 -13.03
N LYS A 60 -0.87 -13.87 -12.82
CA LYS A 60 -2.10 -14.21 -13.57
C LYS A 60 -3.13 -13.06 -13.51
N TYR A 61 -3.12 -12.30 -12.42
CA TYR A 61 -3.98 -11.15 -12.19
C TYR A 61 -3.13 -9.90 -12.43
N ARG A 62 -3.58 -8.99 -13.30
CA ARG A 62 -2.82 -7.82 -13.78
C ARG A 62 -2.74 -6.72 -12.71
N HIS A 63 -2.16 -7.05 -11.57
CA HIS A 63 -2.04 -6.14 -10.45
C HIS A 63 -0.86 -5.18 -10.61
N LYS A 64 -0.97 -4.04 -9.94
CA LYS A 64 0.12 -3.07 -9.76
C LYS A 64 0.47 -3.01 -8.28
N MET A 65 1.76 -2.98 -7.98
CA MET A 65 2.24 -2.67 -6.64
C MET A 65 2.65 -1.21 -6.59
N LEU A 66 2.13 -0.47 -5.63
CA LEU A 66 2.46 0.93 -5.37
C LEU A 66 3.26 1.04 -4.07
N ILE A 67 4.23 1.94 -4.05
CA ILE A 67 5.03 2.27 -2.87
C ILE A 67 5.02 3.79 -2.71
N ALA A 68 4.59 4.26 -1.55
CA ALA A 68 4.81 5.63 -1.12
C ALA A 68 6.07 5.68 -0.25
N ALA A 69 6.95 6.63 -0.51
CA ALA A 69 8.18 6.83 0.24
C ALA A 69 8.44 8.32 0.46
N ALA A 70 9.07 8.65 1.59
CA ALA A 70 9.59 9.98 1.86
C ALA A 70 11.10 9.93 2.06
N MET A 71 11.74 11.10 2.04
CA MET A 71 13.16 11.24 2.36
C MET A 71 13.32 12.03 3.64
N ASP A 72 14.24 11.62 4.50
CA ASP A 72 14.58 12.36 5.71
C ASP A 72 15.54 13.54 5.47
N GLY A 73 15.89 14.24 6.56
CA GLY A 73 16.90 15.30 6.53
C GLY A 73 18.27 14.82 6.01
N ASN A 74 18.57 13.54 6.23
CA ASN A 74 19.82 12.87 5.86
C ASN A 74 19.78 12.21 4.46
N GLN A 75 18.74 12.46 3.66
CA GLN A 75 18.57 11.87 2.32
C GLN A 75 18.37 10.35 2.34
N GLN A 76 18.00 9.77 3.48
CA GLN A 76 17.61 8.37 3.58
C GLN A 76 16.14 8.22 3.19
N VAL A 77 15.83 7.15 2.46
CA VAL A 77 14.47 6.84 2.03
C VAL A 77 13.75 6.06 3.13
N LEU A 78 12.59 6.55 3.54
CA LEU A 78 11.65 5.86 4.41
C LEU A 78 10.44 5.39 3.58
N PRO A 79 10.27 4.08 3.35
CA PRO A 79 9.04 3.55 2.77
C PRO A 79 7.88 3.78 3.74
N LEU A 80 6.89 4.56 3.34
CA LEU A 80 5.75 4.95 4.17
C LEU A 80 4.65 3.89 4.14
N ALA A 81 4.22 3.55 2.93
CA ALA A 81 3.09 2.67 2.72
C ALA A 81 3.21 1.90 1.41
N PHE A 82 2.48 0.79 1.34
CA PHE A 82 2.47 -0.10 0.20
C PHE A 82 1.04 -0.41 -0.19
N ALA A 83 0.83 -0.67 -1.46
CA ALA A 83 -0.43 -1.20 -1.93
C ALA A 83 -0.27 -2.18 -3.07
N ILE A 84 -1.20 -3.13 -3.15
CA ILE A 84 -1.44 -3.96 -4.31
C ILE A 84 -2.82 -3.61 -4.82
N VAL A 85 -2.93 -3.24 -6.08
CA VAL A 85 -4.19 -2.82 -6.69
C VAL A 85 -4.46 -3.59 -7.96
N ASP A 86 -5.72 -3.85 -8.24
CA ASP A 86 -6.14 -4.25 -9.58
C ASP A 86 -6.00 -3.09 -10.58
N ASP A 87 -5.87 -3.42 -11.87
CA ASP A 87 -5.59 -2.45 -12.95
C ASP A 87 -6.67 -1.35 -13.04
N GLU A 88 -7.90 -1.68 -12.60
CA GLU A 88 -9.08 -0.81 -12.64
C GLU A 88 -9.39 -0.12 -11.29
N SER A 89 -8.61 -0.34 -10.24
CA SER A 89 -8.92 0.16 -8.90
C SER A 89 -8.61 1.66 -8.78
N THR A 90 -9.64 2.51 -8.81
CA THR A 90 -9.53 3.98 -8.65
C THR A 90 -9.54 4.46 -7.20
N HIS A 91 -9.88 3.58 -6.25
CA HIS A 91 -10.23 3.98 -4.87
C HIS A 91 -9.05 4.08 -3.88
N LEU A 92 -7.81 3.87 -4.33
CA LEU A 92 -6.66 3.83 -3.43
C LEU A 92 -6.25 5.19 -2.86
N GLY A 93 -6.71 6.29 -3.47
CA GLY A 93 -6.33 7.64 -3.09
C GLY A 93 -6.63 8.00 -1.63
N SER A 94 -7.62 7.37 -0.99
CA SER A 94 -7.90 7.59 0.44
C SER A 94 -6.82 7.01 1.35
N GLY A 95 -6.21 5.87 1.02
CA GLY A 95 -5.20 5.22 1.87
C GLY A 95 -3.91 6.03 2.01
N PHE A 96 -3.52 6.77 0.97
CA PHE A 96 -2.35 7.66 1.01
C PHE A 96 -2.65 9.04 1.60
N SER A 97 -3.93 9.39 1.80
CA SER A 97 -4.31 10.68 2.41
C SER A 97 -4.01 10.79 3.90
N HIS A 98 -3.57 9.68 4.52
CA HIS A 98 -3.19 9.61 5.93
C HIS A 98 -1.77 10.14 6.23
N TYR A 99 -1.04 10.63 5.21
CA TYR A 99 0.31 11.19 5.33
C TYR A 99 0.35 12.65 4.86
#